data_AF-A0A843G792-F1
#
_entry.id   AF-A0A843G792-F1
#
_cell.length_a   1.000
_cell.length_b   1.000
_cell.length_c   1.000
_cell.angle_alpha   90.00
_cell.angle_beta   90.00
_cell.angle_gamma   90.00
#
_symmetry.space_group_name_H-M   'P 1'
#
loop_
_entity.id
_entity.type
_entity.pdbx_description
1 polymer ?
#
loop_
_entity_poly.entity_id
_entity_poly.type
_entity_poly.pdbx_seq_one_letter_code
_entity_poly.pdbx_strand_id
1 'polypeptide(L)'
;SMQKLVKSCEGIDMVCDLILDPVNSSSLVDSIIAFHDFHEVDKKPMFFGIGNVIELMDTDSVGANAVLAGIAMELGASILFTPEESGKTHGSVRELAIASKMMFLAKNRQSIPKDLGVDLLVFKDKKKRFDLKQEDNVPIVKQDAPIKFVRDKAGSFKIRVEHAISVKDSYIVATHFKKTKPTISFEGKTASEIYEEIIEKGLVTRLDHAAYLGKELEKAEIAMLTGKEYVQDFDLFKDPEEFIKQN
;
A
#
# COMPACT_ATOMS: atom_id res chain seq x y z
N SER A 1 -5.78 -24.02 -30.50
CA SER A 1 -4.93 -24.41 -29.36
C SER A 1 -3.54 -23.85 -29.57
N MET A 2 -2.83 -23.55 -28.48
CA MET A 2 -1.48 -22.98 -28.52
C MET A 2 -0.51 -23.83 -29.39
N GLN A 3 -0.59 -25.16 -29.29
CA GLN A 3 0.24 -26.08 -30.09
C GLN A 3 0.12 -25.89 -31.61
N LYS A 4 -1.08 -25.59 -32.13
CA LYS A 4 -1.25 -25.33 -33.57
C LYS A 4 -0.54 -24.05 -33.98
N LEU A 5 -0.62 -23.00 -33.16
CA LEU A 5 0.07 -21.73 -33.39
C LEU A 5 1.59 -21.91 -33.34
N VAL A 6 2.09 -22.65 -32.35
CA VAL A 6 3.51 -22.99 -32.23
C VAL A 6 4.03 -23.66 -33.52
N LYS A 7 3.29 -24.62 -34.07
CA LYS A 7 3.66 -25.29 -35.32
C LYS A 7 3.63 -24.34 -36.53
N SER A 8 2.67 -23.42 -36.57
CA SER A 8 2.59 -22.42 -37.64
C SER A 8 3.73 -21.38 -37.60
N CYS A 9 4.37 -21.21 -36.45
CA CYS A 9 5.49 -20.29 -36.24
C CYS A 9 6.85 -21.01 -36.18
N GLU A 10 6.94 -22.23 -36.73
CA GLU A 10 8.18 -23.01 -36.74
C GLU A 10 9.33 -22.23 -37.41
N GLY A 11 10.48 -22.17 -36.72
CA GLY A 11 11.64 -21.37 -37.14
C GLY A 11 11.65 -19.93 -36.66
N ILE A 12 10.67 -19.49 -35.85
CA ILE A 12 10.60 -18.16 -35.25
C ILE A 12 10.74 -18.29 -33.72
N ASP A 13 11.57 -17.43 -33.12
CA ASP A 13 11.61 -17.28 -31.67
C ASP A 13 10.28 -16.72 -31.16
N MET A 14 9.63 -17.44 -30.24
CA MET A 14 8.28 -17.12 -29.80
C MET A 14 8.13 -17.18 -28.29
N VAL A 15 7.18 -16.39 -27.78
CA VAL A 15 6.66 -16.48 -26.41
C VAL A 15 5.18 -16.83 -26.50
N CYS A 16 4.77 -17.86 -25.78
CA CYS A 16 3.40 -18.35 -25.79
C CYS A 16 2.56 -17.62 -24.74
N ASP A 17 1.55 -16.87 -25.17
CA ASP A 17 0.56 -16.24 -24.29
C ASP A 17 -0.75 -17.05 -24.33
N LEU A 18 -1.03 -17.81 -23.27
CA LEU A 18 -2.25 -18.59 -23.16
C LEU A 18 -3.44 -17.79 -22.64
N ILE A 19 -3.22 -16.51 -22.30
CA ILE A 19 -4.17 -15.60 -21.66
C ILE A 19 -4.51 -16.06 -20.23
N LEU A 20 -4.28 -15.17 -19.27
CA LEU A 20 -4.74 -15.36 -17.90
C LEU A 20 -6.06 -14.62 -17.72
N ASP A 21 -7.15 -15.36 -17.48
CA ASP A 21 -8.46 -14.76 -17.29
C ASP A 21 -8.61 -14.12 -15.90
N PRO A 22 -9.37 -13.02 -15.79
CA PRO A 22 -9.80 -12.46 -14.52
C PRO A 22 -10.54 -13.46 -13.62
N VAL A 23 -10.58 -13.19 -12.30
CA VAL A 23 -11.41 -13.98 -11.38
C VAL A 23 -12.88 -13.87 -11.81
N ASN A 24 -13.54 -15.01 -11.99
CA ASN A 24 -14.98 -15.09 -12.28
C ASN A 24 -15.43 -14.39 -13.59
N SER A 25 -14.56 -14.29 -14.60
CA SER A 25 -14.96 -13.91 -15.97
C SER A 25 -15.33 -15.15 -16.82
N SER A 26 -14.34 -15.86 -17.35
CA SER A 26 -14.45 -17.22 -17.88
C SER A 26 -14.00 -18.22 -16.82
N SER A 27 -12.69 -18.29 -16.53
CA SER A 27 -12.17 -19.02 -15.36
C SER A 27 -10.65 -18.82 -15.20
N LEU A 28 -10.24 -18.16 -14.11
CA LEU A 28 -8.82 -18.07 -13.73
C LEU A 28 -8.21 -19.47 -13.52
N VAL A 29 -8.99 -20.40 -12.97
CA VAL A 29 -8.53 -21.77 -12.70
C VAL A 29 -8.27 -22.51 -14.00
N ASP A 30 -9.19 -22.43 -14.98
CA ASP A 30 -9.01 -23.12 -16.27
C ASP A 30 -7.87 -22.49 -17.07
N SER A 31 -7.68 -21.17 -16.96
CA SER A 31 -6.48 -20.51 -17.50
C SER A 31 -5.21 -21.12 -16.91
N ILE A 32 -5.12 -21.23 -15.58
CA ILE A 32 -3.97 -21.84 -14.88
C ILE A 32 -3.75 -23.29 -15.33
N ILE A 33 -4.81 -24.08 -15.45
CA ILE A 33 -4.74 -25.47 -15.95
C ILE A 33 -4.22 -25.49 -17.39
N ALA A 34 -4.67 -24.58 -18.25
CA ALA A 34 -4.20 -24.50 -19.63
C ALA A 34 -2.68 -24.19 -19.70
N PHE A 35 -2.18 -23.29 -18.86
CA PHE A 35 -0.75 -23.04 -18.70
C PHE A 35 0.00 -24.30 -18.26
N HIS A 36 -0.51 -25.00 -17.24
CA HIS A 36 0.08 -26.25 -16.74
C HIS A 36 0.16 -27.32 -17.84
N ASP A 37 -0.98 -27.62 -18.47
CA ASP A 37 -1.09 -28.67 -19.48
C ASP A 37 -0.23 -28.38 -20.72
N PHE A 38 -0.16 -27.10 -21.12
CA PHE A 38 0.73 -26.70 -22.19
C PHE A 38 2.19 -26.86 -21.79
N HIS A 39 2.58 -26.42 -20.60
CA HIS A 39 3.96 -26.53 -20.12
C HIS A 39 4.42 -27.99 -20.00
N GLU A 40 3.53 -28.92 -19.65
CA GLU A 40 3.86 -30.35 -19.61
C GLU A 40 4.23 -30.92 -20.97
N VAL A 41 3.64 -30.41 -22.05
CA VAL A 41 3.89 -30.88 -23.42
C VAL A 41 4.97 -30.08 -24.13
N ASP A 42 5.08 -28.77 -23.86
CA ASP A 42 6.01 -27.86 -24.54
C ASP A 42 6.64 -26.88 -23.54
N LYS A 43 7.97 -26.89 -23.46
CA LYS A 43 8.75 -26.06 -22.52
C LYS A 43 9.12 -24.67 -23.08
N LYS A 44 8.44 -24.22 -24.15
CA LYS A 44 8.64 -22.87 -24.71
C LYS A 44 8.37 -21.77 -23.69
N PRO A 45 9.02 -20.60 -23.82
CA PRO A 45 8.77 -19.47 -22.94
C PRO A 45 7.30 -19.06 -22.95
N MET A 46 6.73 -18.85 -21.76
CA MET A 46 5.33 -18.44 -21.61
C MET A 46 5.22 -17.02 -21.03
N PHE A 47 4.23 -16.28 -21.54
CA PHE A 47 3.83 -14.97 -21.03
C PHE A 47 2.67 -15.12 -20.06
N PHE A 48 2.76 -14.49 -18.89
CA PHE A 48 1.77 -14.59 -17.82
C PHE A 48 1.28 -13.19 -17.42
N GLY A 49 0.14 -12.80 -17.99
CA GLY A 49 -0.48 -11.48 -17.82
C GLY A 49 -1.24 -11.33 -16.50
N ILE A 50 -0.52 -11.11 -15.40
CA ILE A 50 -1.07 -10.90 -14.05
C ILE A 50 -2.00 -9.69 -13.96
N GLY A 51 -1.75 -8.66 -14.77
CA GLY A 51 -2.58 -7.47 -14.88
C GLY A 51 -4.07 -7.76 -15.11
N ASN A 52 -4.40 -8.80 -15.89
CA ASN A 52 -5.78 -9.19 -16.17
C ASN A 52 -6.54 -9.61 -14.90
N VAL A 53 -5.83 -10.09 -13.89
CA VAL A 53 -6.42 -10.52 -12.63
C VAL A 53 -6.48 -9.36 -11.65
N ILE A 54 -5.34 -8.68 -11.44
CA ILE A 54 -5.22 -7.73 -10.34
C ILE A 54 -5.96 -6.41 -10.60
N GLU A 55 -6.05 -5.94 -11.85
CA GLU A 55 -6.76 -4.69 -12.18
C GLU A 55 -8.28 -4.84 -11.98
N LEU A 56 -8.78 -6.07 -12.06
CA LEU A 56 -10.20 -6.40 -11.96
C LEU A 56 -10.55 -7.00 -10.59
N MET A 57 -9.74 -6.73 -9.57
CA MET A 57 -9.92 -7.20 -8.21
C MET A 57 -9.76 -6.05 -7.20
N ASP A 58 -10.74 -5.87 -6.31
CA ASP A 58 -10.71 -4.86 -5.24
C ASP A 58 -9.90 -5.33 -4.01
N THR A 59 -8.61 -5.57 -4.22
CA THR A 59 -7.69 -6.03 -3.16
C THR A 59 -6.30 -5.41 -3.30
N ASP A 60 -5.48 -5.48 -2.24
CA ASP A 60 -4.08 -5.05 -2.31
C ASP A 60 -3.27 -5.85 -3.35
N SER A 61 -2.71 -5.15 -4.34
CA SER A 61 -1.90 -5.73 -5.42
C SER A 61 -0.67 -6.46 -4.88
N VAL A 62 -0.07 -5.98 -3.79
CA VAL A 62 1.14 -6.53 -3.17
C VAL A 62 1.02 -8.04 -2.91
N GLY A 63 -0.05 -8.47 -2.25
CA GLY A 63 -0.28 -9.87 -1.91
C GLY A 63 -0.69 -10.71 -3.11
N ALA A 64 -1.56 -10.16 -3.97
CA ALA A 64 -2.02 -10.82 -5.19
C ALA A 64 -0.85 -11.09 -6.16
N ASN A 65 0.00 -10.09 -6.38
CA ASN A 65 1.23 -10.20 -7.17
C ASN A 65 2.16 -11.28 -6.61
N ALA A 66 2.35 -11.35 -5.29
CA ALA A 66 3.18 -12.37 -4.67
C ALA A 66 2.65 -13.80 -4.93
N VAL A 67 1.35 -14.01 -4.77
CA VAL A 67 0.72 -15.33 -5.01
C VAL A 67 0.76 -15.69 -6.49
N LEU A 68 0.35 -14.79 -7.39
CA LEU A 68 0.32 -15.03 -8.83
C LEU A 68 1.73 -15.23 -9.41
N ALA A 69 2.74 -14.53 -8.91
CA ALA A 69 4.13 -14.79 -9.28
C ALA A 69 4.60 -16.18 -8.82
N GLY A 70 4.15 -16.64 -7.65
CA GLY A 70 4.41 -18.01 -7.17
C GLY A 70 3.80 -19.06 -8.08
N ILE A 71 2.51 -18.90 -8.42
CA ILE A 71 1.81 -19.77 -9.39
C ILE A 71 2.55 -19.78 -10.73
N ALA A 72 2.89 -18.59 -11.26
CA ALA A 72 3.61 -18.48 -12.53
C ALA A 72 4.97 -19.18 -12.51
N MET A 73 5.69 -19.10 -11.39
CA MET A 73 6.97 -19.80 -11.17
C MET A 73 6.80 -21.33 -11.16
N GLU A 74 5.72 -21.84 -10.57
CA GLU A 74 5.38 -23.27 -10.57
C GLU A 74 4.98 -23.75 -11.97
N LEU A 75 4.22 -22.93 -12.71
CA LEU A 75 3.81 -23.19 -14.09
C LEU A 75 4.96 -23.07 -15.11
N GLY A 76 6.11 -22.53 -14.73
CA GLY A 76 7.25 -22.34 -15.64
C GLY A 76 7.11 -21.13 -16.56
N ALA A 77 6.31 -20.13 -16.19
CA ALA A 77 6.20 -18.88 -16.94
C ALA A 77 7.55 -18.14 -16.98
N SER A 78 7.84 -17.53 -18.12
CA SER A 78 9.10 -16.83 -18.38
C SER A 78 8.98 -15.32 -18.26
N ILE A 79 7.80 -14.77 -18.55
CA ILE A 79 7.52 -13.34 -18.50
C ILE A 79 6.29 -13.12 -17.64
N LEU A 80 6.40 -12.26 -16.62
CA LEU A 80 5.27 -11.77 -15.84
C LEU A 80 4.97 -10.34 -16.25
N PHE A 81 3.69 -10.01 -16.39
CA PHE A 81 3.27 -8.69 -16.87
C PHE A 81 2.12 -8.11 -16.05
N THR A 82 2.23 -6.83 -15.69
CA THR A 82 1.18 -6.04 -15.04
C THR A 82 1.26 -4.59 -15.52
N PRO A 83 0.13 -3.91 -15.74
CA PRO A 83 0.07 -2.46 -15.84
C PRO A 83 -0.13 -1.81 -14.46
N GLU A 84 -0.24 -0.48 -14.45
CA GLU A 84 -0.58 0.35 -13.28
C GLU A 84 -1.69 1.36 -13.66
N GLU A 85 -2.81 0.87 -14.19
CA GLU A 85 -3.87 1.73 -14.76
C GLU A 85 -4.78 2.35 -13.69
N SER A 86 -4.87 1.73 -12.51
CA SER A 86 -5.76 2.16 -11.45
C SER A 86 -5.00 2.54 -10.18
N GLY A 87 -5.64 3.33 -9.31
CA GLY A 87 -5.04 3.68 -8.01
C GLY A 87 -4.74 2.47 -7.12
N LYS A 88 -5.40 1.32 -7.35
CA LYS A 88 -5.20 0.06 -6.60
C LYS A 88 -3.95 -0.69 -7.03
N THR A 89 -3.53 -0.52 -8.29
CA THR A 89 -2.37 -1.16 -8.90
C THR A 89 -1.20 -0.19 -9.09
N HIS A 90 -1.30 1.04 -8.56
CA HIS A 90 -0.20 1.98 -8.55
C HIS A 90 1.02 1.38 -7.82
N GLY A 91 2.16 1.29 -8.51
CA GLY A 91 3.36 0.61 -8.02
C GLY A 91 3.41 -0.91 -8.25
N SER A 92 2.40 -1.51 -8.88
CA SER A 92 2.30 -2.95 -9.15
C SER A 92 3.50 -3.49 -9.95
N VAL A 93 4.09 -2.73 -10.86
CA VAL A 93 5.29 -3.16 -11.61
C VAL A 93 6.46 -3.39 -10.67
N ARG A 94 6.67 -2.47 -9.71
CA ARG A 94 7.72 -2.61 -8.69
C ARG A 94 7.45 -3.81 -7.79
N GLU A 95 6.21 -3.99 -7.36
CA GLU A 95 5.78 -5.11 -6.51
C GLU A 95 6.04 -6.45 -7.20
N LEU A 96 5.59 -6.58 -8.45
CA LEU A 96 5.73 -7.80 -9.23
C LEU A 96 7.21 -8.12 -9.52
N ALA A 97 8.04 -7.10 -9.76
CA ALA A 97 9.48 -7.27 -9.92
C ALA A 97 10.18 -7.79 -8.65
N ILE A 98 9.68 -7.44 -7.46
CA ILE A 98 10.19 -7.98 -6.19
C ILE A 98 9.64 -9.40 -5.96
N ALA A 99 8.35 -9.64 -6.25
CA ALA A 99 7.73 -10.96 -6.17
C ALA A 99 8.46 -11.99 -7.05
N SER A 100 8.79 -11.64 -8.29
CA SER A 100 9.52 -12.54 -9.21
C SER A 100 10.90 -12.94 -8.66
N LYS A 101 11.65 -11.98 -8.10
CA LYS A 101 12.94 -12.23 -7.42
C LYS A 101 12.76 -13.12 -6.19
N MET A 102 11.71 -12.88 -5.40
CA MET A 102 11.36 -13.69 -4.24
C MET A 102 11.13 -15.15 -4.65
N MET A 103 10.35 -15.39 -5.71
CA MET A 103 10.04 -16.73 -6.21
C MET A 103 11.27 -17.41 -6.83
N PHE A 104 12.08 -16.68 -7.61
CA PHE A 104 13.35 -17.20 -8.12
C PHE A 104 14.29 -17.67 -7.00
N LEU A 105 14.43 -16.87 -5.94
CA LEU A 105 15.25 -17.23 -4.77
C LEU A 105 14.69 -18.43 -4.02
N ALA A 106 13.37 -18.51 -3.84
CA ALA A 106 12.69 -19.63 -3.18
C ALA A 106 12.95 -20.95 -3.94
N LYS A 107 12.70 -20.97 -5.25
CA LYS A 107 12.88 -22.14 -6.12
C LYS A 107 14.33 -22.64 -6.13
N ASN A 108 15.29 -21.73 -6.32
CA ASN A 108 16.70 -22.11 -6.39
C ASN A 108 17.29 -22.55 -5.04
N ARG A 109 16.71 -22.11 -3.93
CA ARG A 109 17.10 -22.56 -2.59
C ARG A 109 16.32 -23.78 -2.11
N GLN A 110 15.38 -24.28 -2.92
CA GLN A 110 14.43 -25.33 -2.52
C GLN A 110 13.75 -25.00 -1.19
N SER A 111 13.39 -23.73 -1.02
CA SER A 111 12.76 -23.22 0.19
C SER A 111 11.43 -22.55 -0.16
N ILE A 112 10.61 -22.32 0.86
CA ILE A 112 9.44 -21.46 0.73
C ILE A 112 9.86 -19.98 0.58
N PRO A 113 8.99 -19.08 0.08
CA PRO A 113 9.27 -17.65 -0.08
C PRO A 113 9.27 -16.90 1.26
N LYS A 114 10.13 -17.32 2.19
CA LYS A 114 10.26 -16.78 3.54
C LYS A 114 11.74 -16.48 3.84
N ASP A 115 11.98 -15.31 4.43
CA ASP A 115 13.30 -14.92 4.95
C ASP A 115 14.43 -14.93 3.91
N LEU A 116 14.12 -14.54 2.67
CA LEU A 116 15.05 -14.56 1.53
C LEU A 116 15.95 -13.33 1.37
N GLY A 117 15.74 -12.29 2.21
CA GLY A 117 16.43 -10.99 2.10
C GLY A 117 15.72 -9.96 1.24
N VAL A 118 14.58 -10.33 0.66
CA VAL A 118 13.60 -9.44 0.01
C VAL A 118 12.22 -9.71 0.60
N ASP A 119 11.38 -8.69 0.66
CA ASP A 119 10.00 -8.81 1.14
C ASP A 119 9.06 -7.82 0.44
N LEU A 120 7.78 -8.04 0.66
CA LEU A 120 6.66 -7.24 0.20
C LEU A 120 5.77 -6.83 1.40
N LEU A 121 6.39 -6.59 2.56
CA LEU A 121 5.68 -6.13 3.75
C LEU A 121 5.62 -4.60 3.73
N VAL A 122 4.54 -4.04 3.17
CA VAL A 122 4.40 -2.58 2.98
C VAL A 122 3.85 -1.88 4.22
N PHE A 123 2.79 -2.41 4.83
CA PHE A 123 2.10 -1.77 5.98
C PHE A 123 2.43 -2.39 7.34
N LYS A 124 3.37 -3.34 7.39
CA LYS A 124 3.64 -4.12 8.59
C LYS A 124 5.14 -4.31 8.74
N ASP A 125 5.63 -4.20 9.97
CA ASP A 125 6.97 -4.62 10.28
C ASP A 125 7.07 -6.14 10.32
N LYS A 126 8.14 -6.67 9.72
CA LYS A 126 8.51 -8.09 9.80
C LYS A 126 8.75 -8.56 11.24
N LYS A 127 9.32 -7.68 12.07
CA LYS A 127 9.65 -7.93 13.46
C LYS A 127 9.10 -6.80 14.30
N LYS A 128 8.31 -7.14 15.32
CA LYS A 128 7.95 -6.17 16.36
C LYS A 128 9.17 -5.95 17.25
N ARG A 129 9.61 -4.70 17.36
CA ARG A 129 10.64 -4.30 18.33
C ARG A 129 9.98 -3.99 19.67
N PHE A 130 10.57 -4.51 20.74
CA PHE A 130 10.18 -4.20 22.11
C PHE A 130 11.35 -3.48 22.76
N ASP A 131 11.66 -2.29 22.25
CA ASP A 131 12.90 -1.58 22.59
C ASP A 131 12.81 -0.86 23.94
N LEU A 132 11.59 -0.70 24.48
CA LEU A 132 11.34 -0.12 25.79
C LEU A 132 10.87 -1.20 26.74
N LYS A 133 11.75 -1.63 27.65
CA LYS A 133 11.34 -2.35 28.86
C LYS A 133 10.84 -1.32 29.85
N GLN A 134 9.63 -1.53 30.36
CA GLN A 134 9.13 -0.74 31.47
C GLN A 134 10.04 -0.92 32.68
N GLU A 135 10.41 0.19 33.34
CA GLU A 135 11.06 0.11 34.65
C GLU A 135 10.03 -0.36 35.69
N ASP A 136 10.36 -1.45 36.39
CA ASP A 136 9.43 -2.17 37.30
C ASP A 136 8.89 -1.30 38.46
N ASN A 137 9.50 -0.13 38.72
CA ASN A 137 9.19 0.73 39.85
C ASN A 137 8.65 2.13 39.49
N VAL A 138 8.22 2.36 38.25
CA VAL A 138 7.60 3.64 37.85
C VAL A 138 6.07 3.50 37.81
N PRO A 139 5.31 4.28 38.60
CA PRO A 139 3.85 4.24 38.57
C PRO A 139 3.29 4.58 37.19
N ILE A 140 2.39 3.73 36.68
CA ILE A 140 1.65 4.01 35.45
C ILE A 140 0.43 4.85 35.81
N VAL A 141 0.42 6.10 35.33
CA VAL A 141 -0.79 6.94 35.39
C VAL A 141 -1.51 6.79 34.06
N LYS A 142 -2.75 6.33 34.11
CA LYS A 142 -3.65 6.34 32.95
C LYS A 142 -4.54 7.57 33.01
N GLN A 143 -4.95 8.06 31.86
CA GLN A 143 -5.94 9.12 31.81
C GLN A 143 -7.30 8.57 32.25
N ASP A 144 -7.88 9.17 33.30
CA ASP A 144 -9.21 8.79 33.79
C ASP A 144 -10.34 9.37 32.92
N ALA A 145 -10.14 10.56 32.34
CA ALA A 145 -11.12 11.23 31.49
C ALA A 145 -10.45 12.16 30.46
N PRO A 146 -11.06 12.34 29.27
CA PRO A 146 -10.54 13.25 28.25
C PRO A 146 -10.51 14.70 28.74
N ILE A 147 -9.53 15.46 28.27
CA ILE A 147 -9.44 16.89 28.56
C ILE A 147 -10.66 17.59 27.98
N LYS A 148 -11.32 18.46 28.76
CA LYS A 148 -12.43 19.27 28.26
C LYS A 148 -11.94 20.18 27.15
N PHE A 149 -12.59 20.11 25.99
CA PHE A 149 -12.26 20.96 24.85
C PHE A 149 -12.45 22.44 25.19
N VAL A 150 -11.38 23.23 25.01
CA VAL A 150 -11.39 24.68 25.14
C VAL A 150 -10.79 25.27 23.87
N ARG A 151 -11.52 26.20 23.24
CA ARG A 151 -11.05 26.85 22.01
C ARG A 151 -9.81 27.69 22.27
N ASP A 152 -8.84 27.56 21.38
CA ASP A 152 -7.68 28.44 21.34
C ASP A 152 -8.09 29.84 20.88
N LYS A 153 -7.57 30.87 21.54
CA LYS A 153 -7.85 32.28 21.19
C LYS A 153 -7.14 32.69 19.91
N ALA A 154 -6.06 31.99 19.54
CA ALA A 154 -5.30 32.25 18.33
C ALA A 154 -6.13 31.92 17.08
N GLY A 155 -6.90 30.84 17.13
CA GLY A 155 -7.81 30.42 16.06
C GLY A 155 -7.95 28.90 15.99
N SER A 156 -8.28 28.40 14.80
CA SER A 156 -8.45 26.97 14.50
C SER A 156 -7.85 26.63 13.14
N PHE A 157 -7.53 25.36 12.90
CA PHE A 157 -6.98 24.89 11.62
C PHE A 157 -7.92 23.94 10.90
N LYS A 158 -7.93 24.04 9.57
CA LYS A 158 -8.45 23.01 8.68
C LYS A 158 -7.29 22.42 7.89
N ILE A 159 -7.17 21.10 7.91
CA ILE A 159 -6.10 20.39 7.22
C ILE A 159 -6.71 19.63 6.04
N ARG A 160 -5.96 19.55 4.93
CA ARG A 160 -6.26 18.68 3.79
C ARG A 160 -4.97 18.12 3.20
N VAL A 161 -5.09 17.03 2.47
CA VAL A 161 -3.99 16.39 1.74
C VAL A 161 -4.25 16.56 0.25
N GLU A 162 -3.26 17.09 -0.47
CA GLU A 162 -3.28 17.20 -1.93
C GLU A 162 -2.47 16.04 -2.51
N HIS A 163 -3.17 15.06 -3.10
CA HIS A 163 -2.56 13.88 -3.71
C HIS A 163 -2.22 14.16 -5.18
N ALA A 164 -0.99 13.86 -5.56
CA ALA A 164 -0.52 13.85 -6.95
C ALA A 164 -0.33 12.41 -7.44
N ILE A 165 0.06 12.23 -8.72
CA ILE A 165 0.38 10.90 -9.28
C ILE A 165 1.51 10.24 -8.48
N SER A 166 2.49 11.02 -8.03
CA SER A 166 3.58 10.53 -7.19
C SER A 166 3.53 11.15 -5.80
N VAL A 167 3.94 10.39 -4.78
CA VAL A 167 4.10 10.90 -3.40
C VAL A 167 5.07 12.09 -3.35
N LYS A 168 6.05 12.14 -4.27
CA LYS A 168 7.02 13.24 -4.33
C LYS A 168 6.36 14.59 -4.61
N ASP A 169 5.26 14.59 -5.34
CA ASP A 169 4.54 15.79 -5.76
C ASP A 169 3.29 16.06 -4.91
N SER A 170 3.02 15.21 -3.91
CA SER A 170 1.93 15.38 -2.95
C SER A 170 2.37 16.28 -1.78
N TYR A 171 1.42 16.97 -1.15
CA TYR A 171 1.68 17.86 -0.01
C TYR A 171 0.46 18.05 0.91
N ILE A 172 0.70 18.51 2.13
CA ILE A 172 -0.31 18.81 3.15
C ILE A 172 -0.57 20.32 3.13
N VAL A 173 -1.84 20.70 3.30
CA VAL A 173 -2.24 22.10 3.45
C VAL A 173 -2.97 22.31 4.78
N ALA A 174 -2.47 23.21 5.62
CA ALA A 174 -3.12 23.64 6.85
C ALA A 174 -3.54 25.11 6.76
N THR A 175 -4.85 25.37 6.78
CA THR A 175 -5.40 26.73 6.73
C THR A 175 -5.85 27.17 8.12
N HIS A 176 -5.28 28.29 8.60
CA HIS A 176 -5.66 28.93 9.85
C HIS A 176 -6.91 29.81 9.69
N PHE A 177 -7.80 29.76 10.68
CA PHE A 177 -9.03 30.54 10.74
C PHE A 177 -9.14 31.31 12.07
N LYS A 178 -9.51 32.59 11.99
CA LYS A 178 -9.85 33.42 13.15
C LYS A 178 -11.24 34.01 12.98
N LYS A 179 -12.12 33.80 13.96
CA LYS A 179 -13.55 34.19 13.89
C LYS A 179 -14.17 33.76 12.54
N THR A 180 -13.98 32.48 12.19
CA THR A 180 -14.44 31.81 10.95
C THR A 180 -13.92 32.36 9.62
N LYS A 181 -12.98 33.32 9.62
CA LYS A 181 -12.34 33.81 8.40
C LYS A 181 -10.96 33.17 8.22
N PRO A 182 -10.63 32.64 7.03
CA PRO A 182 -9.28 32.15 6.75
C PRO A 182 -8.30 33.33 6.82
N THR A 183 -7.12 33.10 7.39
CA THR A 183 -6.10 34.15 7.51
C THR A 183 -4.81 33.82 6.78
N ILE A 184 -4.34 32.58 6.88
CA ILE A 184 -3.09 32.11 6.26
C ILE A 184 -3.17 30.59 6.03
N SER A 185 -2.53 30.10 4.97
CA SER A 185 -2.35 28.68 4.70
C SER A 185 -0.87 28.33 4.71
N PHE A 186 -0.56 27.14 5.20
CA PHE A 186 0.77 26.54 5.22
C PHE A 186 0.76 25.31 4.35
N GLU A 187 1.81 25.13 3.55
CA GLU A 187 1.99 23.97 2.68
C GLU A 187 3.32 23.32 3.05
N GLY A 188 3.35 22.00 3.15
CA GLY A 188 4.54 21.24 3.53
C GLY A 188 4.41 19.76 3.20
N LYS A 189 5.54 19.07 3.13
CA LYS A 189 5.59 17.62 2.91
C LYS A 189 5.59 16.83 4.21
N THR A 190 6.00 17.48 5.29
CA THR A 190 6.04 16.88 6.63
C THR A 190 5.18 17.68 7.59
N ALA A 191 4.67 17.01 8.62
CA ALA A 191 3.93 17.64 9.71
C ALA A 191 4.79 18.71 10.39
N SER A 192 6.09 18.45 10.58
CA SER A 192 7.05 19.37 11.19
C SER A 192 7.20 20.69 10.44
N GLU A 193 7.34 20.65 9.12
CA GLU A 193 7.41 21.88 8.29
C GLU A 193 6.23 22.82 8.57
N ILE A 194 5.05 22.24 8.81
CA ILE A 194 3.83 23.00 9.01
C ILE A 194 3.67 23.46 10.46
N TYR A 195 3.79 22.56 11.44
CA TYR A 195 3.53 22.93 12.84
C TYR A 195 4.62 23.85 13.40
N GLU A 196 5.88 23.74 12.93
CA GLU A 196 6.96 24.63 13.36
C GLU A 196 6.67 26.07 12.95
N GLU A 197 6.31 26.30 11.68
CA GLU A 197 5.90 27.63 11.19
C GLU A 197 4.67 28.19 11.92
N ILE A 198 3.69 27.34 12.24
CA ILE A 198 2.50 27.72 13.01
C ILE A 198 2.88 28.18 14.43
N ILE A 199 3.80 27.46 15.08
CA ILE A 199 4.30 27.77 16.43
C ILE A 199 5.11 29.07 16.39
N GLU A 200 6.05 29.22 15.46
CA GLU A 200 6.87 30.42 15.33
C GLU A 200 6.03 31.68 15.13
N LYS A 201 4.94 31.58 14.36
CA LYS A 201 4.00 32.70 14.13
C LYS A 201 3.02 32.91 15.28
N GLY A 202 3.08 32.12 16.35
CA GLY A 202 2.21 32.22 17.51
C GLY A 202 0.72 31.99 17.20
N LEU A 203 0.42 31.17 16.18
CA LEU A 203 -0.95 30.89 15.74
C LEU A 203 -1.61 29.74 16.51
N VAL A 204 -0.89 29.14 17.45
CA VAL A 204 -1.38 28.22 18.47
C VAL A 204 -0.81 28.65 19.82
N THR A 205 -1.66 28.73 20.85
CA THR A 205 -1.26 29.24 22.18
C THR A 205 -1.54 28.26 23.31
N ARG A 206 -2.34 27.22 23.05
CA ARG A 206 -2.63 26.18 24.05
C ARG A 206 -1.91 24.87 23.72
N LEU A 207 -1.38 24.21 24.75
CA LEU A 207 -0.63 22.96 24.60
C LEU A 207 -1.52 21.79 24.11
N ASP A 208 -2.77 21.72 24.56
CA ASP A 208 -3.74 20.72 24.10
C ASP A 208 -4.08 20.91 22.62
N HIS A 209 -4.22 22.15 22.16
CA HIS A 209 -4.43 22.47 20.75
C HIS A 209 -3.18 22.17 19.91
N ALA A 210 -1.98 22.47 20.41
CA ALA A 210 -0.72 22.13 19.74
C ALA A 210 -0.56 20.60 19.58
N ALA A 211 -0.87 19.83 20.63
CA ALA A 211 -0.84 18.36 20.58
C ALA A 211 -1.86 17.80 19.57
N TYR A 212 -3.09 18.33 19.54
CA TYR A 212 -4.10 17.96 18.55
C TYR A 212 -3.66 18.31 17.12
N LEU A 213 -3.11 19.50 16.91
CA LEU A 213 -2.61 19.94 15.61
C LEU A 213 -1.50 19.01 15.11
N GLY A 214 -0.54 18.67 15.97
CA GLY A 214 0.52 17.71 15.64
C GLY A 214 -0.05 16.33 15.28
N LYS A 215 -1.01 15.81 16.04
CA LYS A 215 -1.71 14.55 15.75
C LYS A 215 -2.35 14.56 14.36
N GLU A 216 -3.11 15.60 14.03
CA GLU A 216 -3.84 15.67 12.77
C GLU A 216 -2.91 15.91 11.57
N LEU A 217 -1.82 16.68 11.73
CA LEU A 217 -0.81 16.86 10.69
C LEU A 217 -0.02 15.57 10.43
N GLU A 218 0.38 14.84 11.47
CA GLU A 218 1.03 13.54 11.33
C GLU A 218 0.10 12.54 10.62
N LYS A 219 -1.18 12.53 11.00
CA LYS A 219 -2.20 11.70 10.32
C LYS A 219 -2.33 12.07 8.84
N ALA A 220 -2.29 13.37 8.51
CA ALA A 220 -2.31 13.85 7.13
C ALA A 220 -1.04 13.43 6.37
N GLU A 221 0.13 13.47 7.00
CA GLU A 221 1.38 12.98 6.43
C GLU A 221 1.33 11.48 6.13
N ILE A 222 0.88 10.66 7.08
CA ILE A 222 0.72 9.22 6.86
C ILE A 222 -0.28 8.97 5.73
N ALA A 223 -1.41 9.69 5.70
CA ALA A 223 -2.39 9.57 4.64
C ALA A 223 -1.80 9.90 3.26
N MET A 224 -1.02 10.99 3.17
CA MET A 224 -0.28 11.39 1.98
C MET A 224 0.69 10.31 1.51
N LEU A 225 1.49 9.74 2.41
CA LEU A 225 2.47 8.71 2.09
C LEU A 225 1.84 7.38 1.67
N THR A 226 0.68 7.04 2.24
CA THR A 226 0.00 5.75 2.03
C THR A 226 -1.09 5.79 0.96
N GLY A 227 -1.38 6.97 0.39
CA GLY A 227 -2.49 7.16 -0.55
C GLY A 227 -3.87 7.05 0.10
N LYS A 228 -3.95 7.08 1.44
CA LYS A 228 -5.24 7.02 2.14
C LYS A 228 -5.96 8.35 2.11
N GLU A 229 -7.28 8.26 2.18
CA GLU A 229 -8.12 9.44 2.36
C GLU A 229 -7.94 9.98 3.78
N TYR A 230 -7.48 11.22 3.88
CA TYR A 230 -7.46 11.95 5.12
C TYR A 230 -8.79 12.66 5.33
N VAL A 231 -9.44 12.39 6.46
CA VAL A 231 -10.56 13.19 6.95
C VAL A 231 -10.24 13.62 8.38
N GLN A 232 -10.20 14.93 8.61
CA GLN A 232 -9.93 15.50 9.93
C GLN A 232 -10.93 14.97 10.97
N ASP A 233 -10.46 14.68 12.17
CA ASP A 233 -11.24 14.07 13.28
C ASP A 233 -11.68 12.61 13.08
N PHE A 234 -11.51 12.01 11.90
CA PHE A 234 -11.77 10.59 11.67
C PHE A 234 -10.49 9.78 11.74
N ASP A 235 -10.62 8.50 12.11
CA ASP A 235 -9.49 7.58 12.14
C ASP A 235 -8.99 7.27 10.72
N LEU A 236 -7.67 7.20 10.57
CA LEU A 236 -7.04 6.85 9.29
C LEU A 236 -7.13 5.34 9.00
N PHE A 237 -7.14 4.54 10.06
CA PHE A 237 -7.28 3.09 10.01
C PHE A 237 -8.40 2.69 10.97
N LYS A 238 -9.29 1.79 10.53
CA LYS A 238 -10.31 1.20 11.39
C LYS A 238 -9.69 0.09 12.23
N ASP A 239 -10.17 -0.10 13.45
CA ASP A 239 -9.77 -1.23 14.30
C ASP A 239 -10.21 -2.54 13.63
N PRO A 240 -9.28 -3.46 13.28
CA PRO A 240 -9.63 -4.75 12.71
C PRO A 240 -10.52 -5.60 13.63
N GLU A 241 -10.45 -5.42 14.95
CA GLU A 241 -11.23 -6.20 15.93
C GLU A 241 -12.68 -5.72 16.07
N GLU A 242 -12.98 -4.48 15.67
CA GLU A 242 -14.38 -3.98 15.65
C GLU A 242 -15.24 -4.73 14.64
N PHE A 243 -14.65 -5.27 13.57
CA PHE A 243 -15.35 -6.10 12.57
C PHE A 243 -15.73 -7.50 13.08
N ILE A 244 -15.01 -8.02 14.09
CA ILE A 244 -15.24 -9.37 14.62
C ILE A 244 -16.42 -9.39 15.60
N LYS A 245 -16.72 -8.26 16.26
CA LYS A 245 -17.81 -8.15 17.25
C LYS A 245 -19.23 -8.06 16.63
N GLN A 246 -19.35 -8.06 15.30
CA GLN A 246 -20.63 -7.93 14.59
C GLN A 246 -21.15 -9.24 13.97
N ASN A 247 -20.52 -10.40 14.25
CA ASN A 247 -20.99 -11.72 13.82
C ASN A 247 -21.22 -12.66 15.00
#